data_AF-A0A3D3K339-F1
#
_entry.id   AF-A0A3D3K339-F1
#
_cell.length_a   1.000
_cell.length_b   1.000
_cell.length_c   1.000
_cell.angle_alpha   90.00
_cell.angle_beta   90.00
_cell.angle_gamma   90.00
#
_symmetry.space_group_name_H-M   'P 1'
#
loop_
_entity.id
_entity.type
_entity.pdbx_description
1 polymer ?
#
loop_
_entity_poly.entity_id
_entity_poly.type
_entity_poly.pdbx_seq_one_letter_code
_entity_poly.pdbx_strand_id
1 'polypeptide(L)'
;MNKTFAQKVISFNKNLKYSGKLPKDFSVMNPFLENPETLVVMKEFYEKFYNDNRKRKFIIGINPSRHGAGVTGVPFTDTKNLEKYCG
;
A
#
# COMPACT_ATOMS: atom_id res chain seq x y z
N MET A 1 -19.58 12.12 -9.28
CA MET A 1 -19.63 10.78 -8.61
C MET A 1 -18.65 10.78 -7.44
N ASN A 2 -18.97 10.08 -6.36
CA ASN A 2 -18.05 9.95 -5.22
C ASN A 2 -16.89 9.02 -5.57
N LYS A 3 -15.67 9.37 -5.12
CA LYS A 3 -14.49 8.51 -5.29
C LYS A 3 -14.71 7.14 -4.62
N THR A 4 -14.35 6.04 -5.29
CA THR A 4 -14.37 4.69 -4.69
C THR A 4 -13.32 4.57 -3.58
N PHE A 5 -13.42 3.53 -2.76
CA PHE A 5 -12.43 3.27 -1.71
C PHE A 5 -11.03 3.08 -2.31
N ALA A 6 -10.93 2.31 -3.40
CA ALA A 6 -9.69 2.13 -4.16
C ALA A 6 -9.04 3.47 -4.54
N GLN A 7 -9.81 4.37 -5.17
CA GLN A 7 -9.32 5.68 -5.60
C GLN A 7 -8.79 6.53 -4.43
N LYS A 8 -9.42 6.42 -3.26
CA LYS A 8 -8.97 7.11 -2.05
C LYS A 8 -7.64 6.54 -1.54
N VAL A 9 -7.51 5.22 -1.47
CA VAL A 9 -6.27 4.56 -1.02
C VAL A 9 -5.11 4.82 -1.98
N ILE A 10 -5.34 4.68 -3.28
CA ILE A 10 -4.33 4.95 -4.32
C ILE A 10 -3.85 6.40 -4.23
N SER A 11 -4.80 7.34 -4.09
CA SER A 11 -4.45 8.76 -3.93
C SER A 11 -3.67 9.03 -2.64
N PHE A 12 -4.00 8.36 -1.54
CA PHE A 12 -3.28 8.50 -0.28
C PHE A 12 -1.84 7.98 -0.41
N ASN A 13 -1.65 6.74 -0.87
CA ASN A 13 -0.33 6.12 -0.98
C ASN A 13 0.60 6.87 -1.95
N LYS A 14 0.07 7.39 -3.06
CA LYS A 14 0.84 8.22 -4.02
C LYS A 14 1.36 9.53 -3.43
N ASN A 15 0.66 10.08 -2.44
CA ASN A 15 1.00 11.36 -1.82
C ASN A 15 1.57 11.20 -0.41
N LEU A 16 1.74 9.96 0.07
CA LEU A 16 2.29 9.69 1.38
C LEU A 16 3.76 10.10 1.40
N LYS A 17 4.10 11.08 2.23
CA LYS A 17 5.48 11.55 2.42
C LYS A 17 5.69 11.91 3.88
N TYR A 18 6.77 11.40 4.46
CA TYR A 18 7.22 11.81 5.77
C TYR A 18 8.29 12.90 5.66
N SER A 19 8.13 13.99 6.38
CA SER A 19 9.05 15.14 6.40
C SER A 19 9.57 15.48 7.80
N GLY A 20 9.32 14.61 8.79
CA GLY A 20 9.79 14.78 10.16
C GLY A 20 11.28 14.47 10.33
N LYS A 21 11.82 14.83 11.49
CA LYS A 21 13.18 14.45 11.89
C LYS A 21 13.18 13.04 12.47
N LEU A 22 14.18 12.26 12.12
CA LEU A 22 14.42 10.94 12.70
C LEU A 22 15.62 10.97 13.64
N PRO A 23 15.70 10.04 14.61
CA PRO A 23 16.92 9.82 15.38
C PRO A 23 18.11 9.52 14.45
N LYS A 24 19.31 9.72 14.98
CA LYS A 24 20.54 9.36 14.27
C LYS A 24 20.48 7.88 13.86
N ASP A 25 20.93 7.60 12.63
CA ASP A 25 21.01 6.26 12.04
C ASP A 25 19.66 5.62 11.65
N PHE A 26 18.55 6.37 11.70
CA PHE A 26 17.25 5.95 11.17
C PHE A 26 16.89 6.67 9.87
N SER A 27 16.27 5.96 8.94
CA SER A 27 15.71 6.50 7.70
C SER A 27 14.26 6.05 7.51
N VAL A 28 13.48 6.85 6.79
CA VAL A 28 12.15 6.43 6.34
C VAL A 28 12.32 5.52 5.14
N MET A 29 11.60 4.40 5.16
CA MET A 29 11.32 3.60 3.99
C MET A 29 9.92 3.92 3.50
N ASN A 30 9.79 4.40 2.27
CA ASN A 30 8.49 4.57 1.63
C ASN A 30 8.38 3.67 0.39
N PRO A 31 7.67 2.53 0.50
CA PRO A 31 7.49 1.58 -0.59
C PRO A 31 6.98 2.24 -1.89
N PHE A 32 6.15 3.28 -1.76
CA PHE A 32 5.45 3.92 -2.88
C PHE A 32 6.27 5.00 -3.60
N LEU A 33 7.41 5.41 -3.05
CA LEU A 33 8.33 6.37 -3.70
C LEU A 33 9.59 5.68 -4.22
N GLU A 34 10.04 4.64 -3.54
CA GLU A 34 11.32 3.98 -3.84
C GLU A 34 11.19 2.91 -4.93
N ASN A 35 10.02 2.26 -5.06
CA ASN A 35 9.80 1.21 -6.04
C ASN A 35 8.56 1.51 -6.91
N PRO A 36 8.75 1.89 -8.20
CA PRO A 36 7.65 2.13 -9.12
C PRO A 36 6.71 0.93 -9.30
N GLU A 37 7.21 -0.30 -9.22
CA GLU A 37 6.42 -1.53 -9.37
C GLU A 37 5.41 -1.69 -8.23
N THR A 38 5.80 -1.30 -7.01
CA THR A 38 4.91 -1.29 -5.84
C THR A 38 3.66 -0.45 -6.08
N LEU A 39 3.76 0.68 -6.78
CA LEU A 39 2.61 1.51 -7.12
C LEU A 39 1.67 0.83 -8.13
N VAL A 40 2.22 0.09 -9.10
CA VAL A 40 1.45 -0.65 -10.11
C VAL A 40 0.66 -1.75 -9.44
N VAL A 41 1.34 -2.62 -8.68
CA VAL A 41 0.74 -3.74 -7.97
C VAL A 41 -0.33 -3.27 -6.98
N MET A 42 -0.01 -2.25 -6.18
CA MET A 42 -0.97 -1.67 -5.23
C MET A 42 -2.21 -1.14 -5.94
N LYS A 43 -2.04 -0.42 -7.07
CA LYS A 43 -3.17 0.10 -7.85
C LYS A 43 -4.08 -1.02 -8.35
N GLU A 44 -3.50 -2.03 -8.98
CA GLU A 44 -4.26 -3.17 -9.51
C GLU A 44 -5.01 -3.92 -8.41
N PHE A 45 -4.35 -4.16 -7.27
CA PHE A 45 -4.98 -4.80 -6.12
C PHE A 45 -6.20 -4.02 -5.61
N TYR A 46 -6.04 -2.71 -5.37
CA TYR A 46 -7.15 -1.91 -4.83
C TYR A 46 -8.27 -1.73 -5.86
N GLU A 47 -7.96 -1.59 -7.15
CA GLU A 47 -8.97 -1.57 -8.20
C GLU A 47 -9.73 -2.91 -8.31
N LYS A 48 -9.06 -4.04 -8.08
CA LYS A 48 -9.72 -5.36 -8.10
C LYS A 48 -10.62 -5.60 -6.88
N PHE A 49 -10.15 -5.30 -5.67
CA PHE A 49 -10.82 -5.73 -4.43
C PHE A 49 -11.63 -4.63 -3.72
N TYR A 50 -11.41 -3.36 -4.09
CA TYR A 50 -11.95 -2.20 -3.36
C TYR A 50 -12.55 -1.12 -4.28
N ASN A 51 -12.87 -1.43 -5.54
CA ASN A 51 -13.49 -0.47 -6.47
C ASN A 51 -15.00 -0.27 -6.22
N ASP A 52 -15.35 0.07 -4.98
CA ASP A 52 -16.71 0.37 -4.54
C ASP A 52 -16.70 1.37 -3.38
N ASN A 53 -17.88 1.68 -2.84
CA ASN A 53 -18.06 2.57 -1.68
C ASN A 53 -18.66 1.86 -0.45
N ARG A 54 -18.64 0.52 -0.39
CA ARG A 54 -19.22 -0.23 0.74
C ARG A 54 -18.37 -0.04 2.00
N LYS A 55 -19.02 -0.04 3.17
CA LYS A 55 -18.31 0.04 4.45
C LYS A 55 -17.43 -1.21 4.66
N ARG A 56 -16.28 -1.04 5.31
CA ARG A 56 -15.33 -2.10 5.66
C ARG A 56 -15.03 -2.07 7.16
N LYS A 57 -14.61 -3.22 7.71
CA LYS A 57 -13.99 -3.26 9.03
C LYS A 57 -12.51 -2.94 8.87
N PHE A 58 -11.97 -2.16 9.80
CA PHE A 58 -10.58 -1.74 9.75
C PHE A 58 -9.71 -2.74 10.52
N ILE A 59 -8.72 -3.31 9.83
CA ILE A 59 -7.69 -4.18 10.41
C ILE A 59 -6.39 -3.39 10.35
N ILE A 60 -5.71 -3.26 11.49
CA ILE A 60 -4.50 -2.45 11.62
C ILE A 60 -3.32 -3.33 12.04
N GLY A 61 -2.22 -3.23 11.27
CA GLY A 61 -0.92 -3.78 11.63
C GLY A 61 -0.05 -2.74 12.33
N ILE A 62 1.26 -3.02 12.45
CA ILE A 62 2.23 -2.07 13.03
C ILE A 62 2.77 -1.15 11.93
N ASN A 63 3.58 -1.68 11.01
CA ASN A 63 4.18 -0.97 9.89
C ASN A 63 4.65 -1.94 8.80
N PRO A 64 4.92 -1.48 7.57
CA PRO A 64 5.40 -2.35 6.49
C PRO A 64 6.76 -2.99 6.79
N SER A 65 6.95 -4.23 6.37
CA SER A 65 8.28 -4.86 6.28
C SER A 65 8.92 -4.58 4.92
N ARG A 66 10.25 -4.54 4.85
CA ARG A 66 11.00 -4.29 3.61
C ARG A 66 10.71 -5.30 2.50
N HIS A 67 10.68 -6.59 2.85
CA HIS A 67 10.64 -7.70 1.87
C HIS A 67 9.23 -8.24 1.59
N GLY A 68 8.21 -7.81 2.33
CA GLY A 68 6.83 -8.23 2.14
C GLY A 68 6.01 -7.13 1.49
N ALA A 69 5.14 -6.49 2.27
CA ALA A 69 4.32 -5.37 1.83
C ALA A 69 5.14 -4.17 1.30
N GLY A 70 6.43 -4.07 1.66
CA GLY A 70 7.35 -3.08 1.10
C GLY A 70 7.67 -3.29 -0.39
N VAL A 71 7.42 -4.49 -0.94
CA VAL A 71 7.55 -4.79 -2.37
C VAL A 71 6.20 -4.72 -3.08
N THR A 72 5.17 -5.32 -2.50
CA THR A 72 3.84 -5.42 -3.15
C THR A 72 2.97 -4.17 -2.97
N GLY A 73 3.20 -3.40 -1.91
CA GLY A 73 2.35 -2.26 -1.54
C GLY A 73 0.99 -2.67 -0.97
N VAL A 74 0.80 -3.97 -0.72
CA VAL A 74 -0.44 -4.55 -0.20
C VAL A 74 -0.21 -5.04 1.24
N PRO A 75 -1.00 -4.55 2.23
CA PRO A 75 -0.85 -4.98 3.61
C PRO A 75 -0.99 -6.49 3.78
N PHE A 76 -0.06 -7.11 4.52
CA PHE A 76 -0.03 -8.55 4.83
C PHE A 76 0.06 -9.50 3.62
N THR A 77 0.44 -9.00 2.45
CA THR A 77 0.55 -9.82 1.23
C THR A 77 1.97 -9.71 0.67
N ASP A 78 2.77 -10.76 0.84
CA ASP A 78 4.06 -10.89 0.15
C ASP A 78 3.87 -11.30 -1.33
N THR A 79 4.95 -11.37 -2.10
CA THR A 79 4.91 -11.70 -3.53
C THR A 79 4.32 -13.10 -3.80
N LYS A 80 4.65 -14.09 -2.96
CA LYS A 80 4.15 -15.47 -3.09
C LYS A 80 2.63 -15.55 -2.88
N ASN A 81 2.12 -14.85 -1.87
CA ASN A 81 0.69 -14.84 -1.60
C ASN A 81 -0.08 -13.96 -2.59
N LEU A 82 0.56 -12.89 -3.11
CA LEU A 82 -0.02 -12.08 -4.17
C LEU A 82 -0.26 -12.93 -5.42
N GLU A 83 0.78 -13.58 -5.93
CA GLU A 83 0.71 -14.45 -7.12
C GLU A 83 -0.32 -15.58 -6.91
N LYS A 84 -0.26 -16.27 -5.77
CA LYS A 84 -1.10 -17.44 -5.53
C LYS A 84 -2.58 -17.13 -5.32
N TYR A 85 -2.92 -16.01 -4.68
CA TYR A 85 -4.30 -15.75 -4.21
C TYR A 85 -4.94 -14.51 -4.81
N CYS A 86 -4.16 -13.61 -5.40
CA CYS A 86 -4.65 -12.31 -5.87
C CYS A 86 -4.65 -12.16 -7.39
N GLY A 87 -4.03 -13.08 -8.14
CA GLY A 87 -4.07 -13.14 -9.60
C GLY A 87 -2.69 -13.14 -10.21
#